data_AF-A0A8X6QJL8-F1
#
_entry.id   AF-A0A8X6QJL8-F1
#
_cell.length_a   1.000
_cell.length_b   1.000
_cell.length_c   1.000
_cell.angle_alpha   90.00
_cell.angle_beta   90.00
_cell.angle_gamma   90.00
#
_symmetry.space_group_name_H-M   'P 1'
#
loop_
_entity.id
_entity.type
_entity.pdbx_description
1 polymer ?
#
loop_
_entity_poly.entity_id
_entity_poly.type
_entity_poly.pdbx_seq_one_letter_code
_entity_poly.pdbx_strand_id
1 'polypeptide(L)'
;MSRLVWIILVTIICGATSLYEEEEKELIFLQFVFRNGFSAPQQLYPNDPNEPRRWEDGLGELTLEGRKQMFALGKELRKRYKNFITANPREITMQAAVHPKNKRSGLSLLASLYAPTDFWEFMPGLPWQPIPIFYISAREDKVLSPLHNCPTVVERMEKLVDLYGTDTVLDMYKQQLKFWSLNSGISIQNWNDVVSLHRILYAEKAYNHTIPNWVQKYWTELECLNDYAYKINFNDPKILKVVGGPILWHLVNSAVDKTNGDFNHTKVMAYSGVSKSLYSENYF
;
A
#
# COMPACT_ATOMS: atom_id res chain seq x y z
N MET A 1 -20.54 -35.71 -4.20
CA MET A 1 -19.15 -36.20 -4.02
C MET A 1 -18.36 -35.82 -5.25
N SER A 2 -17.08 -35.44 -5.03
CA SER A 2 -16.15 -34.75 -5.93
C SER A 2 -16.46 -33.26 -6.17
N ARG A 3 -15.73 -32.39 -5.47
CA ARG A 3 -15.52 -30.98 -5.83
C ARG A 3 -14.04 -30.84 -6.16
N LEU A 4 -13.70 -30.74 -7.44
CA LEU A 4 -12.35 -30.45 -7.93
C LEU A 4 -12.14 -28.93 -7.91
N VAL A 5 -11.01 -28.51 -7.34
CA VAL A 5 -10.51 -27.13 -7.46
C VAL A 5 -9.43 -27.14 -8.53
N TRP A 6 -9.66 -26.43 -9.64
CA TRP A 6 -8.65 -26.22 -10.67
C TRP A 6 -7.93 -24.90 -10.40
N ILE A 7 -6.62 -24.96 -10.14
CA ILE A 7 -5.73 -23.81 -10.27
C ILE A 7 -5.16 -23.87 -11.68
N ILE A 8 -5.65 -23.03 -12.59
CA ILE A 8 -5.09 -22.91 -13.94
C ILE A 8 -4.01 -21.82 -13.92
N LEU A 9 -2.75 -22.26 -13.96
CA LEU A 9 -1.61 -21.46 -14.39
C LEU A 9 -1.69 -21.37 -15.92
N VAL A 10 -1.82 -20.16 -16.46
CA VAL A 10 -1.93 -19.92 -17.91
C VAL A 10 -0.57 -20.15 -18.57
N THR A 11 -0.40 -21.31 -19.21
CA THR A 11 0.54 -21.52 -20.31
C THR A 11 -0.24 -21.49 -21.62
N ILE A 12 0.13 -20.57 -22.51
CA ILE A 12 -0.49 -20.43 -23.84
C ILE A 12 -0.09 -21.65 -24.66
N ILE A 13 -1.04 -22.57 -24.86
CA ILE A 13 -0.99 -23.56 -25.94
C ILE A 13 -2.20 -23.30 -26.83
N CYS A 14 -1.91 -22.87 -28.04
CA CYS A 14 -2.85 -22.60 -29.11
C CYS A 14 -3.42 -23.92 -29.65
N GLY A 15 -4.75 -24.01 -29.79
CA GLY A 15 -5.41 -24.97 -30.68
C GLY A 15 -6.46 -25.88 -30.04
N ALA A 16 -7.71 -25.43 -30.04
CA ALA A 16 -8.93 -26.17 -30.35
C ALA A 16 -10.14 -25.34 -29.87
N THR A 17 -10.84 -24.68 -30.80
CA THR A 17 -12.11 -23.99 -30.52
C THR A 17 -13.17 -25.04 -30.22
N SER A 18 -13.37 -25.33 -28.93
CA SER A 18 -14.61 -25.93 -28.46
C SER A 18 -15.65 -24.82 -28.34
N LEU A 19 -16.85 -25.07 -28.88
CA LEU A 19 -18.03 -24.24 -28.69
C LEU A 19 -18.49 -24.40 -27.23
N TYR A 20 -17.82 -23.70 -26.30
CA TYR A 20 -18.42 -23.41 -25.01
C TYR A 20 -19.28 -22.16 -25.20
N GLU A 21 -20.58 -22.25 -24.87
CA GLU A 21 -21.34 -21.06 -24.53
C GLU A 21 -20.55 -20.35 -23.41
N GLU A 22 -20.04 -19.15 -23.68
CA GLU A 22 -19.52 -18.31 -22.62
C GLU A 22 -20.70 -17.99 -21.71
N GLU A 23 -20.81 -18.70 -20.57
CA GLU A 23 -21.68 -18.30 -19.48
C GLU A 23 -21.45 -16.82 -19.22
N GLU A 24 -22.52 -16.01 -19.26
CA GLU A 24 -22.44 -14.60 -18.90
C GLU A 24 -21.87 -14.48 -17.48
N LYS A 25 -20.65 -13.96 -17.38
CA LYS A 25 -19.98 -13.77 -16.09
C LYS A 25 -20.45 -12.46 -15.47
N GLU A 26 -21.17 -12.56 -14.37
CA GLU A 26 -21.58 -11.40 -13.57
C GLU A 26 -20.58 -11.12 -12.43
N LEU A 27 -20.23 -9.85 -12.24
CA LEU A 27 -19.49 -9.42 -11.05
C LEU A 27 -20.44 -9.38 -9.85
N ILE A 28 -20.23 -10.27 -8.88
CA ILE A 28 -21.05 -10.34 -7.66
C ILE A 28 -20.39 -9.72 -6.42
N PHE A 29 -19.07 -9.52 -6.48
CA PHE A 29 -18.27 -9.05 -5.34
C PHE A 29 -16.97 -8.39 -5.79
N LEU A 30 -16.66 -7.22 -5.23
CA LEU A 30 -15.44 -6.49 -5.50
C LEU A 30 -14.65 -6.31 -4.20
N GLN A 31 -13.38 -6.72 -4.22
CA GLN A 31 -12.45 -6.43 -3.15
C GLN A 31 -11.25 -5.68 -3.71
N PHE A 32 -10.77 -4.66 -3.02
CA PHE A 32 -9.53 -3.99 -3.40
C PHE A 32 -8.77 -3.46 -2.19
N VAL A 33 -7.45 -3.63 -2.25
CA VAL A 33 -6.50 -3.08 -1.28
C VAL A 33 -5.73 -1.96 -1.96
N PHE A 34 -5.57 -0.84 -1.30
CA PHE A 34 -4.86 0.31 -1.85
C PHE A 34 -3.96 0.96 -0.82
N ARG A 35 -2.86 1.54 -1.31
CA ARG A 35 -1.94 2.32 -0.48
C ARG A 35 -2.61 3.66 -0.19
N ASN A 36 -2.38 4.20 1.01
CA ASN A 36 -2.62 5.62 1.26
C ASN A 36 -2.02 6.52 0.17
N GLY A 37 -2.64 7.69 -0.02
CA GLY A 37 -2.10 8.71 -0.91
C GLY A 37 -0.77 9.27 -0.41
N PHE A 38 -0.16 10.13 -1.21
CA PHE A 38 1.11 10.75 -0.85
C PHE A 38 1.06 11.45 0.53
N SER A 39 2.00 11.10 1.40
CA SER A 39 2.08 11.62 2.77
C SER A 39 3.44 12.23 3.04
N ALA A 40 3.46 13.21 3.94
CA ALA A 40 4.69 13.77 4.48
C ALA A 40 5.55 12.66 5.13
N PRO A 41 6.89 12.82 5.15
CA PRO A 41 7.75 11.92 5.90
C PRO A 41 7.35 11.94 7.37
N GLN A 42 7.55 10.83 8.08
CA GLN A 42 7.18 10.75 9.50
C GLN A 42 8.03 11.67 10.38
N GLN A 43 9.26 11.92 9.94
CA GLN A 43 10.25 12.77 10.57
C GLN A 43 11.21 13.26 9.48
N LEU A 44 11.93 14.33 9.79
CA LEU A 44 13.07 14.77 9.01
C LEU A 44 14.35 14.09 9.52
N TYR A 45 15.42 14.09 8.72
CA TYR A 45 16.72 13.60 9.21
C TYR A 45 17.41 14.70 10.05
N PRO A 46 18.34 14.36 10.96
CA PRO A 46 18.89 15.32 11.92
C PRO A 46 19.51 16.59 11.29
N ASN A 47 20.18 16.45 10.15
CA ASN A 47 20.83 17.56 9.44
C ASN A 47 20.00 18.06 8.23
N ASP A 48 18.70 17.82 8.23
CA ASP A 48 17.80 18.24 7.15
C ASP A 48 17.71 19.77 7.05
N PRO A 49 17.91 20.37 5.86
CA PRO A 49 17.78 21.82 5.70
C PRO A 49 16.32 22.30 5.72
N ASN A 50 15.36 21.37 5.70
CA ASN A 50 13.95 21.69 5.80
C ASN A 50 13.46 21.72 7.24
N GLU A 51 12.46 22.55 7.49
CA GLU A 51 11.82 22.62 8.81
C GLU A 51 10.48 21.87 8.76
N PRO A 52 10.05 21.23 9.86
CA PRO A 52 8.78 20.49 9.91
C PRO A 52 7.57 21.31 9.45
N ARG A 53 7.56 22.63 9.72
CA ARG A 53 6.47 23.55 9.35
C ARG A 53 6.26 23.72 7.84
N ARG A 54 7.22 23.32 6.99
CA ARG A 54 7.03 23.31 5.53
C ARG A 54 6.03 22.24 5.09
N TRP A 55 5.78 21.23 5.92
CA TRP A 55 4.71 20.27 5.72
C TRP A 55 3.42 20.81 6.35
N GLU A 56 2.60 21.49 5.56
CA GLU A 56 1.39 22.19 6.03
C GLU A 56 0.41 21.28 6.80
N ASP A 57 0.21 20.06 6.32
CA ASP A 57 -0.63 19.05 6.97
C ASP A 57 0.04 18.39 8.19
N GLY A 58 1.33 18.66 8.42
CA GLY A 58 2.17 18.06 9.45
C GLY A 58 2.96 16.83 8.98
N LEU A 59 4.01 16.49 9.73
CA LEU A 59 4.82 15.30 9.47
C LEU A 59 4.00 14.02 9.68
N GLY A 60 4.23 13.04 8.81
CA GLY A 60 3.55 11.75 8.80
C GLY A 60 2.11 11.78 8.30
N GLU A 61 1.59 12.95 7.93
CA GLU A 61 0.20 13.15 7.54
C GLU A 61 -0.06 13.09 6.04
N LEU A 62 -1.32 12.81 5.68
CA LEU A 62 -1.75 12.79 4.29
C LEU A 62 -1.81 14.21 3.74
N THR A 63 -1.05 14.46 2.69
CA THR A 63 -0.96 15.78 2.06
C THR A 63 -2.21 16.12 1.24
N LEU A 64 -2.37 17.40 0.86
CA LEU A 64 -3.40 17.82 -0.10
C LEU A 64 -3.32 17.04 -1.42
N GLU A 65 -2.13 16.84 -1.99
CA GLU A 65 -1.99 16.06 -3.23
C GLU A 65 -2.35 14.59 -2.99
N GLY A 66 -1.99 14.03 -1.84
CA GLY A 66 -2.42 12.69 -1.45
C GLY A 66 -3.94 12.54 -1.40
N ARG A 67 -4.66 13.54 -0.88
CA ARG A 67 -6.13 13.57 -0.92
C ARG A 67 -6.67 13.59 -2.36
N LYS A 68 -6.09 14.42 -3.23
CA LYS A 68 -6.48 14.49 -4.66
C LYS A 68 -6.23 13.19 -5.40
N GLN A 69 -5.09 12.53 -5.17
CA GLN A 69 -4.77 11.22 -5.73
C GLN A 69 -5.82 10.18 -5.35
N MET A 70 -6.20 10.12 -4.07
CA MET A 70 -7.21 9.19 -3.60
C MET A 70 -8.60 9.47 -4.17
N PHE A 71 -8.97 10.75 -4.26
CA PHE A 71 -10.20 11.18 -4.90
C PHE A 71 -10.22 10.82 -6.40
N ALA A 72 -9.11 10.99 -7.11
CA ALA A 72 -8.99 10.58 -8.51
C ALA A 72 -9.12 9.06 -8.66
N LEU A 73 -8.48 8.26 -7.80
CA LEU A 73 -8.63 6.81 -7.79
C LEU A 73 -10.09 6.39 -7.59
N GLY A 74 -10.80 7.01 -6.66
CA GLY A 74 -12.23 6.73 -6.45
C GLY A 74 -13.09 7.06 -7.67
N LYS A 75 -12.77 8.13 -8.43
CA LYS A 75 -13.44 8.45 -9.70
C LYS A 75 -13.23 7.36 -10.74
N GLU A 76 -12.00 6.91 -10.92
CA GLU A 76 -11.67 5.86 -11.91
C GLU A 76 -12.31 4.52 -11.56
N LEU A 77 -12.32 4.15 -10.27
CA LEU A 77 -13.02 2.95 -9.80
C LEU A 77 -14.53 3.05 -10.03
N ARG A 78 -15.16 4.18 -9.72
CA ARG A 78 -16.59 4.39 -9.98
C ARG A 78 -16.91 4.28 -11.47
N LYS A 79 -16.06 4.84 -12.34
CA LYS A 79 -16.21 4.74 -13.79
C LYS A 79 -16.07 3.30 -14.28
N ARG A 80 -15.06 2.56 -13.78
CA ARG A 80 -14.81 1.16 -14.13
C ARG A 80 -15.96 0.24 -13.70
N TYR A 81 -16.52 0.46 -12.52
CA TYR A 81 -17.57 -0.37 -11.93
C TYR A 81 -18.95 0.30 -11.92
N LYS A 82 -19.22 1.19 -12.90
CA LYS A 82 -20.44 2.00 -12.97
C LYS A 82 -21.76 1.21 -12.97
N ASN A 83 -21.72 -0.02 -13.48
CA ASN A 83 -22.88 -0.91 -13.55
C ASN A 83 -23.06 -1.75 -12.27
N PHE A 84 -22.07 -1.73 -11.36
CA PHE A 84 -22.05 -2.53 -10.14
C PHE A 84 -22.21 -1.67 -8.87
N ILE A 85 -21.55 -0.52 -8.83
CA ILE A 85 -21.60 0.46 -7.74
C ILE A 85 -22.74 1.46 -7.99
N THR A 86 -23.71 1.49 -7.10
CA THR A 86 -24.96 2.26 -7.20
C THR A 86 -24.95 3.54 -6.35
N ALA A 87 -23.85 3.82 -5.65
CA ALA A 87 -23.72 4.86 -4.63
C ALA A 87 -24.55 4.61 -3.36
N ASN A 88 -25.13 3.42 -3.19
CA ASN A 88 -25.77 3.04 -1.94
C ASN A 88 -24.70 2.84 -0.85
N PRO A 89 -24.70 3.64 0.24
CA PRO A 89 -23.64 3.57 1.25
C PRO A 89 -23.61 2.23 2.01
N ARG A 90 -24.67 1.42 1.91
CA ARG A 90 -24.75 0.09 2.52
C ARG A 90 -24.06 -1.00 1.70
N GLU A 91 -23.70 -0.72 0.45
CA GLU A 91 -23.09 -1.72 -0.43
C GLU A 91 -21.56 -1.78 -0.29
N ILE A 92 -20.96 -0.91 0.52
CA ILE A 92 -19.52 -0.88 0.78
C ILE A 92 -19.17 -1.01 2.27
N THR A 93 -18.13 -1.78 2.54
CA THR A 93 -17.40 -1.77 3.80
C THR A 93 -15.98 -1.27 3.53
N MET A 94 -15.49 -0.33 4.35
CA MET A 94 -14.11 0.16 4.28
C MET A 94 -13.39 -0.14 5.60
N GLN A 95 -12.25 -0.81 5.52
CA GLN A 95 -11.30 -0.92 6.63
C GLN A 95 -10.03 -0.14 6.30
N ALA A 96 -9.51 0.61 7.27
CA ALA A 96 -8.25 1.32 7.14
C ALA A 96 -7.29 0.90 8.25
N ALA A 97 -5.99 0.90 7.95
CA ALA A 97 -4.98 0.81 9.00
C ALA A 97 -5.15 1.97 10.00
N VAL A 98 -4.72 1.77 11.24
CA VAL A 98 -5.01 2.69 12.36
C VAL A 98 -4.54 4.14 12.15
N HIS A 99 -3.51 4.35 11.32
CA HIS A 99 -2.90 5.67 11.11
C HIS A 99 -3.87 6.69 10.48
N PRO A 100 -3.90 7.96 10.95
CA PRO A 100 -4.78 8.99 10.41
C PRO A 100 -4.72 9.17 8.89
N LYS A 101 -3.51 9.13 8.29
CA LYS A 101 -3.34 9.22 6.84
C LYS A 101 -4.06 8.14 6.04
N ASN A 102 -4.20 6.93 6.59
CA ASN A 102 -4.92 5.83 5.95
C ASN A 102 -6.43 6.08 6.00
N LYS A 103 -6.94 6.47 7.17
CA LYS A 103 -8.36 6.86 7.33
C LYS A 103 -8.73 8.02 6.41
N ARG A 104 -7.91 9.08 6.38
CA ARG A 104 -8.10 10.23 5.47
C ARG A 104 -8.01 9.84 3.99
N SER A 105 -7.15 8.88 3.64
CA SER A 105 -7.08 8.35 2.27
C SER A 105 -8.35 7.61 1.88
N GLY A 106 -8.84 6.75 2.77
CA GLY A 106 -10.11 6.05 2.59
C GLY A 106 -11.29 7.01 2.43
N LEU A 107 -11.38 8.04 3.29
CA LEU A 107 -12.42 9.07 3.17
C LEU A 107 -12.34 9.84 1.85
N SER A 108 -11.12 10.21 1.43
CA SER A 108 -10.91 10.93 0.17
C SER A 108 -11.31 10.10 -1.05
N LEU A 109 -11.04 8.78 -1.03
CA LEU A 109 -11.48 7.86 -2.07
C LEU A 109 -13.00 7.67 -2.07
N LEU A 110 -13.61 7.50 -0.90
CA LEU A 110 -15.06 7.31 -0.75
C LEU A 110 -15.84 8.55 -1.22
N ALA A 111 -15.30 9.74 -1.01
CA ALA A 111 -15.92 10.99 -1.44
C ALA A 111 -16.18 11.05 -2.96
N SER A 112 -15.40 10.36 -3.79
CA SER A 112 -15.69 10.24 -5.23
C SER A 112 -16.32 8.91 -5.62
N LEU A 113 -15.85 7.80 -5.04
CA LEU A 113 -16.34 6.45 -5.35
C LEU A 113 -17.84 6.31 -5.07
N TYR A 114 -18.29 6.90 -3.97
CA TYR A 114 -19.67 6.86 -3.49
C TYR A 114 -20.26 8.27 -3.33
N ALA A 115 -19.88 9.25 -4.17
CA ALA A 115 -20.63 10.51 -4.20
C ALA A 115 -22.13 10.21 -4.45
N PRO A 116 -23.05 10.76 -3.63
CA PRO A 116 -24.45 10.38 -3.64
C PRO A 116 -25.13 10.69 -4.99
N THR A 117 -26.13 9.89 -5.33
CA THR A 117 -27.16 10.28 -6.30
C THR A 117 -28.24 11.08 -5.56
N ASP A 118 -29.16 11.72 -6.29
CA ASP A 118 -30.27 12.50 -5.72
C ASP A 118 -31.05 11.74 -4.64
N PHE A 119 -31.17 10.42 -4.74
CA PHE A 119 -31.84 9.57 -3.74
C PHE A 119 -31.05 9.44 -2.42
N TRP A 120 -29.71 9.42 -2.48
CA TRP A 120 -28.83 9.26 -1.33
C TRP A 120 -28.28 10.58 -0.79
N GLU A 121 -28.59 11.69 -1.44
CA GLU A 121 -28.19 13.02 -1.01
C GLU A 121 -28.95 13.40 0.27
N PHE A 122 -28.22 13.57 1.38
CA PHE A 122 -28.82 13.99 2.65
C PHE A 122 -28.82 15.52 2.82
N MET A 123 -27.99 16.22 2.06
CA MET A 123 -27.84 17.67 2.07
C MET A 123 -27.68 18.18 0.63
N PRO A 124 -28.65 18.97 0.12
CA PRO A 124 -28.59 19.48 -1.25
C PRO A 124 -27.31 20.26 -1.56
N GLY A 125 -26.67 19.92 -2.69
CA GLY A 125 -25.46 20.57 -3.17
C GLY A 125 -24.16 20.04 -2.54
N LEU A 126 -24.24 19.01 -1.67
CA LEU A 126 -23.09 18.38 -1.07
C LEU A 126 -22.86 17.00 -1.70
N PRO A 127 -21.92 16.85 -2.66
CA PRO A 127 -21.63 15.57 -3.33
C PRO A 127 -20.79 14.65 -2.43
N TRP A 128 -21.23 14.45 -1.19
CA TRP A 128 -20.62 13.60 -0.18
C TRP A 128 -21.72 12.97 0.68
N GLN A 129 -21.49 11.75 1.14
CA GLN A 129 -22.36 11.07 2.09
C GLN A 129 -21.53 10.30 3.13
N PRO A 130 -22.04 10.13 4.35
CA PRO A 130 -21.33 9.43 5.40
C PRO A 130 -21.23 7.93 5.09
N ILE A 131 -20.00 7.41 5.09
CA ILE A 131 -19.71 5.98 4.96
C ILE A 131 -18.76 5.59 6.10
N PRO A 132 -19.08 4.55 6.88
CA PRO A 132 -18.25 4.15 7.99
C PRO A 132 -16.89 3.62 7.51
N ILE A 133 -15.83 3.99 8.23
CA ILE A 133 -14.50 3.41 8.09
C ILE A 133 -14.15 2.71 9.40
N PHE A 134 -13.91 1.42 9.31
CA PHE A 134 -13.47 0.59 10.42
C PHE A 134 -11.95 0.56 10.50
N TYR A 135 -11.43 0.34 11.70
CA TYR A 135 -10.01 0.09 11.90
C TYR A 135 -9.82 -0.86 13.07
N ILE A 136 -8.74 -1.62 13.02
CA ILE A 136 -8.27 -2.46 14.12
C ILE A 136 -7.01 -1.80 14.69
N SER A 137 -6.74 -1.99 15.99
CA SER A 137 -5.52 -1.47 16.59
C SER A 137 -4.28 -2.09 15.92
N ALA A 138 -3.17 -1.36 15.82
CA ALA A 138 -1.97 -1.87 15.13
C ALA A 138 -1.45 -3.20 15.69
N ARG A 139 -1.64 -3.47 16.98
CA ARG A 139 -1.20 -4.72 17.64
C ARG A 139 -2.06 -5.92 17.30
N GLU A 140 -3.32 -5.69 16.94
CA GLU A 140 -4.30 -6.75 16.65
C GLU A 140 -4.51 -6.93 15.15
N ASP A 141 -4.19 -5.90 14.36
CA ASP A 141 -4.40 -5.87 12.92
C ASP A 141 -3.36 -6.69 12.16
N LYS A 142 -3.64 -7.98 12.01
CA LYS A 142 -2.83 -8.92 11.24
C LYS A 142 -2.94 -8.71 9.73
N VAL A 143 -3.95 -7.98 9.26
CA VAL A 143 -4.29 -7.86 7.83
C VAL A 143 -3.61 -6.64 7.21
N LEU A 144 -3.81 -5.45 7.79
CA LEU A 144 -3.24 -4.21 7.27
C LEU A 144 -1.98 -3.78 8.02
N SER A 145 -1.69 -4.36 9.19
CA SER A 145 -0.48 -4.08 9.99
C SER A 145 0.32 -5.35 10.38
N PRO A 146 0.64 -6.27 9.44
CA PRO A 146 1.19 -7.61 9.73
C PRO A 146 2.58 -7.60 10.40
N LEU A 147 3.28 -6.46 10.37
CA LEU A 147 4.65 -6.32 10.87
C LEU A 147 4.74 -5.79 12.30
N HIS A 148 3.64 -5.35 12.91
CA HIS A 148 3.67 -4.80 14.26
C HIS A 148 3.90 -5.95 15.26
N ASN A 149 5.17 -6.18 15.60
CA ASN A 149 5.67 -7.24 16.50
C ASN A 149 5.75 -8.65 15.91
N CYS A 150 6.39 -8.81 14.74
CA CYS A 150 6.82 -10.13 14.27
C CYS A 150 8.34 -10.31 14.43
N PRO A 151 8.83 -10.87 15.56
CA PRO A 151 10.25 -11.15 15.77
C PRO A 151 10.85 -11.98 14.64
N THR A 152 10.09 -12.92 14.09
CA THR A 152 10.52 -13.77 12.98
C THR A 152 10.86 -12.96 11.72
N VAL A 153 10.12 -11.90 11.39
CA VAL A 153 10.44 -11.08 10.23
C VAL A 153 11.69 -10.25 10.51
N VAL A 154 11.82 -9.68 11.71
CA VAL A 154 13.00 -8.89 12.10
C VAL A 154 14.26 -9.74 12.04
N GLU A 155 14.27 -10.91 12.70
CA GLU A 155 15.40 -11.84 12.72
C GLU A 155 15.77 -12.29 11.30
N ARG A 156 14.78 -12.49 10.42
CA ARG A 156 15.05 -12.87 9.03
C ARG A 156 15.64 -11.71 8.22
N MET A 157 15.15 -10.49 8.40
CA MET A 157 15.73 -9.31 7.76
C MET A 157 17.17 -9.08 8.23
N GLU A 158 17.47 -9.27 9.51
CA GLU A 158 18.84 -9.21 10.05
C GLU A 158 19.74 -10.27 9.42
N LYS A 159 19.26 -11.52 9.33
CA LYS A 159 20.00 -12.60 8.64
C LYS A 159 20.25 -12.30 7.15
N LEU A 160 19.33 -11.63 6.47
CA LEU A 160 19.55 -11.19 5.09
C LEU A 160 20.63 -10.11 5.00
N VAL A 161 20.71 -9.22 6.00
CA VAL A 161 21.82 -8.25 6.11
C VAL A 161 23.14 -8.98 6.29
N ASP A 162 23.22 -9.98 7.16
CA ASP A 162 24.45 -10.76 7.35
C ASP A 162 24.84 -11.52 6.07
N LEU A 163 23.87 -12.15 5.40
CA LEU A 163 24.12 -12.99 4.22
C LEU A 163 24.54 -12.19 2.98
N TYR A 164 23.92 -11.03 2.75
CA TYR A 164 24.14 -10.23 1.54
C TYR A 164 24.97 -8.96 1.79
N GLY A 165 25.21 -8.59 3.05
CA GLY A 165 25.85 -7.33 3.43
C GLY A 165 27.36 -7.40 3.60
N THR A 166 27.90 -8.49 4.13
CA THR A 166 29.31 -8.49 4.59
C THR A 166 30.34 -8.53 3.45
N ASP A 167 30.03 -9.17 2.31
CA ASP A 167 31.05 -9.46 1.26
C ASP A 167 30.76 -8.87 -0.13
N THR A 168 29.75 -8.01 -0.29
CA THR A 168 29.35 -7.52 -1.63
C THR A 168 28.97 -6.05 -1.68
N VAL A 169 27.69 -5.73 -1.45
CA VAL A 169 27.10 -4.42 -1.75
C VAL A 169 27.46 -3.38 -0.71
N LEU A 170 27.43 -3.71 0.58
CA LEU A 170 27.75 -2.70 1.61
C LEU A 170 29.22 -2.30 1.58
N ASP A 171 30.13 -3.21 1.17
CA ASP A 171 31.54 -2.84 1.01
C ASP A 171 31.75 -1.92 -0.20
N MET A 172 31.07 -2.18 -1.33
CA MET A 172 31.09 -1.28 -2.50
C MET A 172 30.63 0.14 -2.18
N TYR A 173 29.63 0.29 -1.30
CA TYR A 173 29.07 1.59 -0.90
C TYR A 173 29.64 2.12 0.42
N LYS A 174 30.63 1.46 1.04
CA LYS A 174 31.09 1.75 2.40
C LYS A 174 31.51 3.20 2.62
N GLN A 175 32.17 3.80 1.64
CA GLN A 175 32.57 5.21 1.73
C GLN A 175 31.37 6.15 1.60
N GLN A 176 30.43 5.82 0.71
CA GLN A 176 29.18 6.54 0.49
C GLN A 176 28.29 6.47 1.72
N LEU A 177 28.11 5.30 2.35
CA LEU A 177 27.32 5.14 3.57
C LEU A 177 27.89 5.99 4.71
N LYS A 178 29.22 6.01 4.89
CA LYS A 178 29.88 6.91 5.85
C LYS A 178 29.64 8.38 5.52
N PHE A 179 29.79 8.75 4.26
CA PHE A 179 29.59 10.12 3.80
C PHE A 179 28.12 10.57 4.00
N TRP A 180 27.15 9.76 3.61
CA TRP A 180 25.73 10.03 3.83
C TRP A 180 25.37 10.06 5.31
N SER A 181 26.01 9.23 6.14
CA SER A 181 25.81 9.27 7.60
C SER A 181 26.24 10.62 8.17
N LEU A 182 27.42 11.10 7.80
CA LEU A 182 27.92 12.41 8.25
C LEU A 182 27.02 13.57 7.79
N ASN A 183 26.57 13.53 6.54
CA ASN A 183 25.77 14.62 5.97
C ASN A 183 24.32 14.62 6.45
N SER A 184 23.70 13.44 6.64
CA SER A 184 22.32 13.34 7.13
C SER A 184 22.21 13.38 8.66
N GLY A 185 23.28 13.02 9.37
CA GLY A 185 23.26 12.82 10.82
C GLY A 185 22.61 11.49 11.24
N ILE A 186 22.23 10.62 10.30
CA ILE A 186 21.72 9.27 10.58
C ILE A 186 22.90 8.28 10.58
N SER A 187 22.93 7.31 11.49
CA SER A 187 23.87 6.19 11.41
C SER A 187 23.40 5.20 10.34
N ILE A 188 23.97 5.27 9.14
CA ILE A 188 23.63 4.38 8.02
C ILE A 188 24.60 3.19 8.02
N GLN A 189 24.10 2.02 8.41
CA GLN A 189 24.89 0.79 8.50
C GLN A 189 24.58 -0.18 7.36
N ASN A 190 23.35 -0.19 6.87
CA ASN A 190 22.91 -1.08 5.79
C ASN A 190 21.87 -0.42 4.87
N TRP A 191 21.38 -1.16 3.88
CA TRP A 191 20.40 -0.67 2.90
C TRP A 191 19.04 -0.30 3.51
N ASN A 192 18.65 -0.86 4.66
CA ASN A 192 17.39 -0.49 5.33
C ASN A 192 17.44 0.92 5.93
N ASP A 193 18.63 1.35 6.38
CA ASP A 193 18.86 2.73 6.82
C ASP A 193 18.79 3.68 5.62
N VAL A 194 19.33 3.25 4.47
CA VAL A 194 19.23 4.00 3.21
C VAL A 194 17.77 4.12 2.77
N VAL A 195 16.94 3.07 2.84
CA VAL A 195 15.49 3.15 2.56
C VAL A 195 14.82 4.20 3.45
N SER A 196 15.20 4.26 4.73
CA SER A 196 14.63 5.22 5.68
C SER A 196 14.97 6.66 5.32
N LEU A 197 16.23 6.94 4.97
CA LEU A 197 16.68 8.25 4.49
C LEU A 197 16.08 8.60 3.13
N HIS A 198 16.16 7.68 2.16
CA HIS A 198 15.65 7.86 0.81
C HIS A 198 14.15 8.18 0.81
N ARG A 199 13.35 7.56 1.69
CA ARG A 199 11.93 7.88 1.83
C ARG A 199 11.67 9.34 2.23
N ILE A 200 12.54 9.93 3.06
CA ILE A 200 12.44 11.34 3.45
C ILE A 200 12.78 12.21 2.23
N LEU A 201 13.95 11.97 1.63
CA LEU A 201 14.46 12.73 0.49
C LEU A 201 13.52 12.66 -0.73
N TYR A 202 12.93 11.50 -1.00
CA TYR A 202 11.91 11.32 -2.03
C TYR A 202 10.67 12.17 -1.76
N ALA A 203 10.21 12.21 -0.51
CA ALA A 203 9.06 13.01 -0.17
C ALA A 203 9.34 14.50 -0.41
N GLU A 204 10.50 14.96 0.05
CA GLU A 204 10.96 16.35 -0.14
C GLU A 204 11.10 16.72 -1.61
N LYS A 205 11.70 15.84 -2.42
CA LYS A 205 11.87 16.07 -3.86
C LYS A 205 10.53 16.16 -4.56
N ALA A 206 9.60 15.26 -4.23
CA ALA A 206 8.26 15.26 -4.82
C ALA A 206 7.42 16.48 -4.43
N TYR A 207 7.73 17.13 -3.31
CA TYR A 207 7.07 18.35 -2.82
C TYR A 207 7.85 19.64 -3.11
N ASN A 208 8.89 19.57 -3.95
CA ASN A 208 9.76 20.70 -4.29
C ASN A 208 10.36 21.39 -3.05
N HIS A 209 10.65 20.63 -1.99
CA HIS A 209 11.41 21.10 -0.85
C HIS A 209 12.91 21.16 -1.18
N THR A 210 13.71 21.73 -0.28
CA THR A 210 15.14 21.90 -0.50
C THR A 210 15.83 20.54 -0.52
N ILE A 211 16.53 20.21 -1.60
CA ILE A 211 17.35 19.00 -1.72
C ILE A 211 18.84 19.40 -1.69
N PRO A 212 19.62 18.95 -0.68
CA PRO A 212 21.04 19.25 -0.60
C PRO A 212 21.83 18.80 -1.84
N ASN A 213 22.88 19.53 -2.20
CA ASN A 213 23.74 19.20 -3.35
C ASN A 213 24.35 17.79 -3.25
N TRP A 214 24.68 17.33 -2.04
CA TRP A 214 25.20 15.98 -1.83
C TRP A 214 24.16 14.90 -2.18
N VAL A 215 22.88 15.14 -1.92
CA VAL A 215 21.78 14.24 -2.30
C VAL A 215 21.63 14.22 -3.81
N GLN A 216 21.66 15.38 -4.46
CA GLN A 216 21.54 15.47 -5.92
C GLN A 216 22.65 14.69 -6.62
N LYS A 217 23.89 14.78 -6.11
CA LYS A 217 25.04 14.04 -6.63
C LYS A 217 24.88 12.52 -6.55
N TYR A 218 24.24 12.02 -5.49
CA TYR A 218 24.13 10.58 -5.19
C TYR A 218 22.71 10.04 -5.33
N TRP A 219 21.84 10.75 -6.06
CA TRP A 219 20.42 10.42 -6.14
C TRP A 219 20.20 9.00 -6.69
N THR A 220 20.89 8.69 -7.78
CA THR A 220 20.81 7.38 -8.45
C THR A 220 21.24 6.25 -7.52
N GLU A 221 22.32 6.43 -6.76
CA GLU A 221 22.83 5.42 -5.83
C GLU A 221 21.88 5.19 -4.65
N LEU A 222 21.26 6.25 -4.14
CA LEU A 222 20.22 6.16 -3.10
C LEU A 222 19.00 5.39 -3.61
N GLU A 223 18.57 5.66 -4.84
CA GLU A 223 17.48 4.91 -5.51
C GLU A 223 17.86 3.44 -5.72
N CYS A 224 19.05 3.15 -6.25
CA CYS A 224 19.51 1.78 -6.48
C CYS A 224 19.58 0.97 -5.19
N LEU A 225 20.09 1.56 -4.09
CA LEU A 225 20.14 0.87 -2.80
C LEU A 225 18.76 0.70 -2.16
N ASN A 226 17.85 1.66 -2.37
CA ASN A 226 16.45 1.50 -1.99
C ASN A 226 15.82 0.31 -2.72
N ASP A 227 15.97 0.23 -4.04
CA ASP A 227 15.39 -0.85 -4.85
C ASP A 227 16.03 -2.20 -4.53
N TYR A 228 17.35 -2.21 -4.30
CA TYR A 228 18.07 -3.40 -3.81
C TYR A 228 17.51 -3.87 -2.46
N ALA A 229 17.28 -2.96 -1.51
CA ALA A 229 16.67 -3.30 -0.23
C ALA A 229 15.31 -3.98 -0.39
N TYR A 230 14.44 -3.42 -1.24
CA TYR A 230 13.14 -4.02 -1.54
C TYR A 230 13.30 -5.42 -2.14
N LYS A 231 14.18 -5.57 -3.14
CA LYS A 231 14.47 -6.86 -3.76
C LYS A 231 14.91 -7.89 -2.73
N ILE A 232 15.88 -7.58 -1.86
CA ILE A 232 16.39 -8.54 -0.88
C ILE A 232 15.35 -8.86 0.19
N ASN A 233 14.73 -7.85 0.79
CA ASN A 233 13.80 -8.03 1.91
C ASN A 233 12.53 -8.80 1.53
N PHE A 234 12.08 -8.68 0.28
CA PHE A 234 10.87 -9.33 -0.22
C PHE A 234 11.15 -10.54 -1.13
N ASN A 235 12.41 -10.97 -1.25
CA ASN A 235 12.75 -12.24 -1.93
C ASN A 235 12.74 -13.45 -0.98
N ASP A 236 12.56 -13.26 0.33
CA ASP A 236 12.40 -14.37 1.27
C ASP A 236 10.93 -14.83 1.33
N PRO A 237 10.60 -16.06 0.89
CA PRO A 237 9.23 -16.56 0.88
C PRO A 237 8.58 -16.59 2.28
N LYS A 238 9.36 -16.73 3.35
CA LYS A 238 8.81 -16.73 4.71
C LYS A 238 8.47 -15.31 5.17
N ILE A 239 9.22 -14.29 4.73
CA ILE A 239 8.82 -12.90 4.95
C ILE A 239 7.53 -12.61 4.18
N LEU A 240 7.45 -12.99 2.90
CA LEU A 240 6.24 -12.83 2.10
C LEU A 240 5.02 -13.54 2.72
N LYS A 241 5.20 -14.76 3.22
CA LYS A 241 4.12 -15.51 3.88
C LYS A 241 3.59 -14.79 5.12
N VAL A 242 4.44 -14.12 5.88
CA VAL A 242 4.01 -13.39 7.09
C VAL A 242 3.40 -12.04 6.73
N VAL A 243 3.97 -11.33 5.76
CA VAL A 243 3.54 -9.97 5.39
C VAL A 243 2.31 -9.98 4.49
N GLY A 244 2.32 -10.78 3.42
CA GLY A 244 1.23 -10.84 2.43
C GLY A 244 0.21 -11.95 2.70
N GLY A 245 0.64 -13.05 3.35
CA GLY A 245 -0.25 -14.18 3.61
C GLY A 245 -1.55 -13.83 4.34
N PRO A 246 -1.54 -13.01 5.41
CA PRO A 246 -2.76 -12.64 6.12
C PRO A 246 -3.80 -11.90 5.27
N ILE A 247 -3.37 -10.93 4.44
CA ILE A 247 -4.31 -10.19 3.58
C ILE A 247 -4.85 -11.08 2.47
N LEU A 248 -4.02 -11.91 1.83
CA LEU A 248 -4.47 -12.86 0.81
C LEU A 248 -5.47 -13.86 1.39
N TRP A 249 -5.17 -14.41 2.57
CA TRP A 249 -6.08 -15.31 3.27
C TRP A 249 -7.41 -14.63 3.60
N HIS A 250 -7.38 -13.38 4.05
CA HIS A 250 -8.58 -12.60 4.33
C HIS A 250 -9.43 -12.38 3.07
N LEU A 251 -8.82 -11.93 1.96
CA LEU A 251 -9.51 -11.69 0.69
C LEU A 251 -10.16 -12.97 0.14
N VAL A 252 -9.44 -14.10 0.19
CA VAL A 252 -9.97 -15.41 -0.27
C VAL A 252 -11.17 -15.83 0.58
N ASN A 253 -11.06 -15.75 1.91
CA ASN A 253 -12.18 -16.16 2.77
C ASN A 253 -13.37 -15.23 2.62
N SER A 254 -13.17 -13.91 2.53
CA SER A 254 -14.28 -12.99 2.28
C SER A 254 -14.99 -13.27 0.95
N ALA A 255 -14.27 -13.75 -0.07
CA ALA A 255 -14.89 -14.21 -1.31
C ALA A 255 -15.70 -15.50 -1.11
N VAL A 256 -15.17 -16.48 -0.35
CA VAL A 256 -15.88 -17.72 -0.01
C VAL A 256 -17.14 -17.43 0.80
N ASP A 257 -17.04 -16.62 1.85
CA ASP A 257 -18.14 -16.18 2.70
C ASP A 257 -19.24 -15.52 1.84
N LYS A 258 -18.85 -14.64 0.90
CA LYS A 258 -19.80 -14.05 -0.05
C LYS A 258 -20.54 -15.10 -0.88
N THR A 259 -19.86 -16.15 -1.34
CA THR A 259 -20.50 -17.25 -2.08
C THR A 259 -21.41 -18.13 -1.23
N ASN A 260 -21.18 -18.16 0.09
CA ASN A 260 -22.04 -18.88 1.03
C ASN A 260 -23.28 -18.07 1.45
N GLY A 261 -23.44 -16.84 0.96
CA GLY A 261 -24.54 -15.95 1.29
C GLY A 261 -24.24 -15.01 2.47
N ASP A 262 -23.00 -14.97 2.95
CA ASP A 262 -22.58 -13.95 3.91
C ASP A 262 -22.46 -12.59 3.19
N PHE A 263 -22.75 -11.51 3.89
CA PHE A 263 -22.78 -10.14 3.34
C PHE A 263 -23.91 -9.86 2.33
N ASN A 264 -25.16 -10.11 2.72
CA ASN A 264 -26.36 -9.87 1.90
C ASN A 264 -26.44 -8.48 1.25
N HIS A 265 -25.87 -7.44 1.86
CA HIS A 265 -25.91 -6.07 1.32
C HIS A 265 -24.55 -5.58 0.80
N THR A 266 -23.43 -6.13 1.28
CA THR A 266 -22.09 -5.67 0.87
C THR A 266 -21.74 -6.23 -0.50
N LYS A 267 -21.46 -5.34 -1.44
CA LYS A 267 -20.94 -5.63 -2.78
C LYS A 267 -19.44 -5.33 -2.88
N VAL A 268 -18.97 -4.37 -2.10
CA VAL A 268 -17.60 -3.85 -2.16
C VAL A 268 -16.93 -3.93 -0.79
N MET A 269 -15.75 -4.53 -0.71
CA MET A 269 -14.86 -4.42 0.44
C MET A 269 -13.58 -3.70 0.05
N ALA A 270 -13.29 -2.61 0.74
CA ALA A 270 -12.16 -1.75 0.43
C ALA A 270 -11.21 -1.68 1.63
N TYR A 271 -9.91 -1.75 1.36
CA TYR A 271 -8.87 -1.81 2.39
C TYR A 271 -7.81 -0.72 2.17
N SER A 272 -7.74 0.26 3.06
CA SER A 272 -6.72 1.31 3.05
C SER A 272 -5.48 0.91 3.85
N GLY A 273 -4.53 0.29 3.15
CA GLY A 273 -3.30 -0.26 3.71
C GLY A 273 -2.09 0.68 3.65
N VAL A 274 -0.98 0.22 4.23
CA VAL A 274 0.34 0.84 4.04
C VAL A 274 1.10 0.12 2.94
N SER A 275 2.13 0.76 2.40
CA SER A 275 2.92 0.18 1.30
C SER A 275 3.48 -1.20 1.64
N LYS A 276 3.89 -1.42 2.89
CA LYS A 276 4.37 -2.73 3.40
C LYS A 276 3.33 -3.86 3.29
N SER A 277 2.03 -3.55 3.30
CA SER A 277 0.94 -4.51 3.13
C SER A 277 0.67 -4.88 1.65
N LEU A 278 1.25 -4.14 0.71
CA LEU A 278 1.03 -4.28 -0.74
C LEU A 278 2.27 -4.75 -1.51
N TYR A 279 3.47 -4.56 -0.95
CA TYR A 279 4.72 -4.96 -1.62
C TYR A 279 4.87 -6.48 -1.78
N SER A 280 4.15 -7.29 -1.00
CA SER A 280 4.15 -8.75 -1.14
C SER A 280 3.46 -9.26 -2.41
N GLU A 281 2.68 -8.44 -3.11
CA GLU A 281 1.87 -8.86 -4.26
C GLU A 281 2.50 -8.51 -5.62
N ASN A 282 3.50 -7.61 -5.67
CA ASN A 282 4.03 -7.05 -6.93
C ASN A 282 5.31 -7.72 -7.46
N TYR A 283 5.67 -8.92 -6.97
CA TYR A 283 6.87 -9.65 -7.39
C TYR A 283 6.58 -11.09 -7.87
N PHE A 284 5.35 -11.37 -8.30
CA PHE A 284 4.97 -12.60 -8.99
C PHE A 284 4.45 -12.30 -10.39
#